data_AF-A0A9D0XTI4-F1
#
_entry.id   AF-A0A9D0XTI4-F1
#
_cell.length_a   1.000
_cell.length_b   1.000
_cell.length_c   1.000
_cell.angle_alpha   90.00
_cell.angle_beta   90.00
_cell.angle_gamma   90.00
#
_symmetry.space_group_name_H-M   'P 1'
#
loop_
_entity.id
_entity.type
_entity.pdbx_description
1 polymer ?
#
loop_
_entity_poly.entity_id
_entity_poly.type
_entity_poly.pdbx_seq_one_letter_code
_entity_poly.pdbx_strand_id
1 'polypeptide(L)'
;MNLQQISPQKASIFLVAFMTVLHLILAFNVKLGGDEAHFAFYGLMPDWSYFDHPPMIGWLQIISMWLAPYDWSARIVPIALYAVLNYLLYQITLMLFAEKTNSQSNANEWKAFFSLVLLNTSLILSLMGMAMLPDNPLMVAVLALVLITHKLLQSNQLKYWVLLGVFIGLAALSKYTAVTVVVSLILVMLAEKKWQWLTSKGLWIAIIIALVLISPVLYWSAIHDWASFIYQIDHGTKSSEWRLSRLLQTHGIQFFAYTPFLFLFLFLFLFL
;
A
#
# COMPACT_ATOMS: atom_id res chain seq x y z
N MET A 1 -4.27 19.27 -31.16
CA MET A 1 -3.23 18.78 -30.24
C MET A 1 -2.39 17.77 -31.02
N ASN A 2 -1.14 18.10 -31.33
CA ASN A 2 -0.30 17.30 -32.22
C ASN A 2 0.16 16.04 -31.46
N LEU A 3 -0.38 14.86 -31.76
CA LEU A 3 -0.16 13.60 -31.02
C LEU A 3 1.28 13.06 -31.13
N GLN A 4 2.14 13.70 -31.94
CA GLN A 4 3.50 13.23 -32.24
C GLN A 4 4.59 13.63 -31.23
N GLN A 5 4.29 14.29 -30.10
CA GLN A 5 5.31 14.67 -29.09
C GLN A 5 4.82 14.63 -27.62
N ILE A 6 4.05 13.63 -27.21
CA ILE A 6 3.74 13.45 -25.78
C ILE A 6 4.94 12.76 -25.11
N SER A 7 5.59 13.44 -24.16
CA SER A 7 6.64 12.81 -23.33
C SER A 7 6.03 11.80 -22.36
N PRO A 8 6.73 10.72 -21.99
CA PRO A 8 6.22 9.70 -21.06
C PRO A 8 5.84 10.28 -19.69
N GLN A 9 6.55 11.31 -19.21
CA GLN A 9 6.16 12.04 -18.00
C GLN A 9 4.79 12.70 -18.15
N LYS A 10 4.54 13.42 -19.27
CA LYS A 10 3.23 14.03 -19.54
C LYS A 10 2.14 12.98 -19.70
N ALA A 11 2.43 11.86 -20.36
CA ALA A 11 1.51 10.74 -20.48
C ALA A 11 1.16 10.13 -19.11
N SER A 12 2.14 10.00 -18.22
CA SER A 12 1.95 9.49 -16.85
C SER A 12 1.09 10.43 -16.01
N ILE A 13 1.37 11.74 -16.07
CA ILE A 13 0.55 12.75 -15.39
C ILE A 13 -0.88 12.73 -15.94
N PHE A 14 -1.05 12.66 -17.26
CA PHE A 14 -2.37 12.59 -17.88
C PHE A 14 -3.13 11.34 -17.44
N LEU A 15 -2.48 10.17 -17.38
CA LEU A 15 -3.09 8.93 -16.93
C LEU A 15 -3.57 9.04 -15.47
N VAL A 16 -2.71 9.50 -14.56
CA VAL A 16 -3.06 9.64 -13.14
C VAL A 16 -4.18 10.68 -12.96
N ALA A 17 -4.12 11.80 -13.68
CA ALA A 17 -5.16 12.82 -13.67
C ALA A 17 -6.50 12.27 -14.21
N PHE A 18 -6.46 11.53 -15.31
CA PHE A 18 -7.64 10.88 -15.88
C PHE A 18 -8.27 9.90 -14.89
N MET A 19 -7.48 9.02 -14.28
CA MET A 19 -7.96 8.06 -13.28
C MET A 19 -8.50 8.76 -12.02
N THR A 20 -7.86 9.84 -11.58
CA THR A 20 -8.34 10.66 -10.46
C THR A 20 -9.70 11.28 -10.77
N VAL A 21 -9.87 11.86 -11.96
CA VAL A 21 -11.16 12.43 -12.40
C VAL A 21 -12.22 11.34 -12.54
N LEU A 22 -11.88 10.17 -13.09
CA LEU A 22 -12.78 9.04 -13.19
C LEU A 22 -13.26 8.60 -11.80
N HIS A 23 -12.36 8.41 -10.83
CA HIS A 23 -12.74 8.03 -9.47
C HIS A 23 -13.55 9.11 -8.76
N LEU A 24 -13.26 10.39 -8.99
CA LEU A 24 -14.09 11.48 -8.49
C LEU A 24 -15.51 11.42 -9.07
N ILE A 25 -15.66 11.20 -10.38
CA ILE A 25 -16.98 11.02 -11.00
C ILE A 25 -17.70 9.83 -10.36
N LEU A 26 -17.04 8.69 -10.21
CA LEU A 26 -17.62 7.50 -9.56
C LEU A 26 -18.00 7.79 -8.10
N ALA A 27 -17.20 8.59 -7.39
CA ALA A 27 -17.46 8.94 -6.00
C ALA A 27 -18.81 9.64 -5.80
N PHE A 28 -19.26 10.46 -6.76
CA PHE A 28 -20.56 11.13 -6.71
C PHE A 28 -21.73 10.28 -7.26
N ASN A 29 -21.46 9.21 -8.00
CA ASN A 29 -22.50 8.48 -8.75
C ASN A 29 -22.75 7.05 -8.24
N VAL A 30 -21.87 6.50 -7.42
CA VAL A 30 -21.96 5.12 -6.93
C VAL A 30 -22.12 5.14 -5.42
N LYS A 31 -23.01 4.29 -4.89
CA LYS A 31 -23.18 4.17 -3.43
C LYS A 31 -21.99 3.46 -2.79
N LEU A 32 -21.77 3.66 -1.49
CA LEU A 32 -20.76 2.88 -0.76
C LEU A 32 -21.14 1.40 -0.72
N GLY A 33 -20.13 0.53 -0.92
CA GLY A 33 -20.22 -0.89 -0.60
C GLY A 33 -20.23 -1.16 0.90
N GLY A 34 -20.45 -2.42 1.30
CA GLY A 34 -20.51 -2.82 2.71
C GLY A 34 -19.22 -2.47 3.48
N ASP A 35 -18.07 -2.87 2.95
CA ASP A 35 -16.77 -2.57 3.58
C ASP A 35 -16.48 -1.06 3.62
N GLU A 36 -16.80 -0.34 2.53
CA GLU A 36 -16.61 1.12 2.49
C GLU A 36 -17.44 1.83 3.56
N ALA A 37 -18.71 1.44 3.72
CA ALA A 37 -19.59 2.02 4.74
C ALA A 37 -19.13 1.70 6.16
N HIS A 38 -18.65 0.48 6.39
CA HIS A 38 -18.03 0.07 7.68
C HIS A 38 -16.81 0.93 8.02
N PHE A 39 -15.92 1.15 7.05
CA PHE A 39 -14.72 1.96 7.27
C PHE A 39 -14.99 3.46 7.33
N ALA A 40 -16.01 3.96 6.63
CA ALA A 40 -16.49 5.32 6.79
C ALA A 40 -17.00 5.57 8.22
N PHE A 41 -17.67 4.58 8.82
CA PHE A 41 -18.13 4.65 10.21
C PHE A 41 -16.98 4.80 11.21
N TYR A 42 -15.81 4.19 10.96
CA TYR A 42 -14.62 4.42 11.81
C TYR A 42 -14.19 5.91 11.80
N GLY A 43 -14.35 6.61 10.67
CA GLY A 43 -14.08 8.05 10.61
C GLY A 43 -15.06 8.87 11.44
N LEU A 44 -16.31 8.41 11.57
CA LEU A 44 -17.33 9.05 12.42
C LEU A 44 -17.12 8.77 13.91
N MET A 45 -16.64 7.57 14.25
CA MET A 45 -16.42 7.10 15.61
C MET A 45 -14.94 6.73 15.83
N PRO A 46 -14.02 7.71 15.83
CA PRO A 46 -12.60 7.42 15.95
C PRO A 46 -12.26 6.83 17.32
N ASP A 47 -11.56 5.69 17.30
CA ASP A 47 -10.96 5.06 18.47
C ASP A 47 -9.46 4.77 18.22
N TRP A 48 -8.77 4.29 19.25
CA TRP A 48 -7.34 3.96 19.21
C TRP A 48 -7.03 2.69 18.39
N SER A 49 -8.00 1.80 18.23
CA SER A 49 -8.00 0.66 17.30
C SER A 49 -9.43 0.12 17.19
N TYR A 50 -9.65 -0.88 16.33
CA TYR A 50 -10.94 -1.54 16.18
C TYR A 50 -10.78 -3.06 16.22
N PHE A 51 -11.91 -3.75 16.37
CA PHE A 51 -11.95 -5.21 16.50
C PHE A 51 -11.32 -5.90 15.28
N ASP A 52 -11.69 -5.52 14.07
CA ASP A 52 -11.20 -6.17 12.86
C ASP A 52 -9.93 -5.51 12.30
N HIS A 53 -9.72 -4.20 12.49
CA HIS A 53 -8.59 -3.49 11.87
C HIS A 53 -7.91 -2.44 12.77
N PRO A 54 -6.60 -2.16 12.55
CA PRO A 54 -5.92 -1.01 13.14
C PRO A 54 -6.53 0.34 12.71
N PRO A 55 -6.19 1.45 13.39
CA PRO A 55 -7.01 2.66 13.34
C PRO A 55 -6.80 3.57 12.12
N MET A 56 -5.72 3.40 11.35
CA MET A 56 -5.34 4.35 10.28
C MET A 56 -6.45 4.58 9.27
N ILE A 57 -7.22 3.54 8.94
CA ILE A 57 -8.34 3.65 8.01
C ILE A 57 -9.44 4.60 8.49
N GLY A 58 -9.73 4.59 9.80
CA GLY A 58 -10.65 5.53 10.42
C GLY A 58 -10.04 6.91 10.55
N TRP A 59 -8.81 6.98 11.08
CA TRP A 59 -8.12 8.25 11.34
C TRP A 59 -7.95 9.10 10.08
N LEU A 60 -7.60 8.48 8.95
CA LEU A 60 -7.48 9.21 7.68
C LEU A 60 -8.82 9.75 7.17
N GLN A 61 -9.94 9.16 7.59
CA GLN A 61 -11.29 9.57 7.18
C GLN A 61 -11.99 10.53 8.15
N ILE A 62 -11.43 10.82 9.33
CA ILE A 62 -12.07 11.70 10.34
C ILE A 62 -12.51 13.02 9.71
N ILE A 63 -11.60 13.70 9.01
CA ILE A 63 -11.86 15.03 8.46
C ILE A 63 -12.95 14.98 7.39
N SER A 64 -12.90 14.01 6.46
CA SER A 64 -13.90 13.90 5.41
C SER A 64 -15.28 13.55 5.97
N MET A 65 -15.33 12.63 6.94
CA MET A 65 -16.57 12.15 7.53
C MET A 65 -17.24 13.15 8.46
N TRP A 66 -16.47 13.93 9.23
CA TRP A 66 -17.04 14.96 10.09
C TRP A 66 -17.55 16.18 9.33
N LEU A 67 -16.87 16.57 8.24
CA LEU A 67 -17.29 17.72 7.43
C LEU A 67 -18.50 17.40 6.56
N ALA A 68 -18.57 16.19 6.01
CA ALA A 68 -19.57 15.84 5.03
C ALA A 68 -19.81 14.32 5.05
N PRO A 69 -20.65 13.74 5.92
CA PRO A 69 -20.84 12.28 6.02
C PRO A 69 -21.64 11.69 4.84
N TYR A 70 -21.08 11.80 3.63
CA TYR A 70 -21.67 11.35 2.36
C TYR A 70 -20.69 10.46 1.60
N ASP A 71 -21.22 9.62 0.72
CA ASP A 71 -20.47 8.64 -0.09
C ASP A 71 -19.26 9.26 -0.82
N TRP A 72 -19.43 10.45 -1.42
CA TRP A 72 -18.35 11.09 -2.18
C TRP A 72 -17.16 11.50 -1.31
N SER A 73 -17.41 11.91 -0.07
CA SER A 73 -16.38 12.42 0.83
C SER A 73 -15.53 11.29 1.42
N ALA A 74 -16.12 10.11 1.65
CA ALA A 74 -15.43 8.91 2.11
C ALA A 74 -14.35 8.47 1.10
N ARG A 75 -14.54 8.85 -0.17
CA ARG A 75 -13.66 8.50 -1.28
C ARG A 75 -12.56 9.52 -1.58
N ILE A 76 -12.58 10.72 -0.98
CA ILE A 76 -11.51 11.72 -1.20
C ILE A 76 -10.15 11.17 -0.78
N VAL A 77 -10.11 10.53 0.39
CA VAL A 77 -8.90 9.97 0.99
C VAL A 77 -8.31 8.84 0.14
N PRO A 78 -9.04 7.76 -0.22
CA PRO A 78 -8.49 6.70 -1.06
C PRO A 78 -8.08 7.21 -2.45
N ILE A 79 -8.81 8.17 -3.04
CA ILE A 79 -8.41 8.80 -4.31
C ILE A 79 -7.03 9.48 -4.18
N ALA A 80 -6.83 10.26 -3.11
CA ALA A 80 -5.56 10.95 -2.87
C ALA A 80 -4.42 9.95 -2.60
N LEU A 81 -4.65 8.93 -1.77
CA LEU A 81 -3.68 7.88 -1.51
C LEU A 81 -3.32 7.10 -2.77
N TYR A 82 -4.29 6.85 -3.66
CA TYR A 82 -4.06 6.15 -4.92
C TYR A 82 -3.23 6.99 -5.90
N ALA A 83 -3.40 8.31 -5.93
CA ALA A 83 -2.52 9.20 -6.69
C ALA A 83 -1.08 9.17 -6.14
N VAL A 84 -0.91 9.16 -4.82
CA VAL A 84 0.41 9.01 -4.17
C VAL A 84 1.02 7.64 -4.48
N LEU A 85 0.23 6.57 -4.45
CA LEU A 85 0.66 5.22 -4.80
C LEU A 85 1.19 5.16 -6.23
N ASN A 86 0.48 5.75 -7.20
CA ASN A 86 0.94 5.87 -8.59
C ASN A 86 2.27 6.63 -8.68
N TYR A 87 2.39 7.76 -7.98
CA TYR A 87 3.64 8.52 -7.94
C TYR A 87 4.80 7.69 -7.38
N LEU A 88 4.61 6.99 -6.26
CA LEU A 88 5.65 6.16 -5.65
C LEU A 88 6.06 5.01 -6.57
N LEU A 89 5.11 4.33 -7.21
CA LEU A 89 5.38 3.27 -8.18
C LEU A 89 6.20 3.79 -9.35
N TYR A 90 5.87 4.98 -9.86
CA TYR A 90 6.63 5.64 -10.92
C TYR A 90 8.09 5.88 -10.50
N GLN A 91 8.31 6.43 -9.30
CA GLN A 91 9.66 6.67 -8.77
C GLN A 91 10.45 5.37 -8.56
N ILE A 92 9.81 4.32 -8.03
CA ILE A 92 10.43 3.00 -7.84
C ILE A 92 10.85 2.42 -9.20
N THR A 93 9.99 2.54 -10.22
CA THR A 93 10.29 2.01 -11.54
C THR A 93 11.50 2.74 -12.15
N LEU A 94 11.55 4.07 -12.06
CA LEU A 94 12.72 4.83 -12.51
C LEU A 94 14.00 4.43 -11.77
N MET A 95 13.93 4.29 -10.45
CA MET A 95 15.05 3.88 -9.61
C MET A 95 15.60 2.51 -10.04
N LEU A 96 14.74 1.49 -10.15
CA LEU A 96 15.15 0.13 -10.49
C LEU A 96 15.76 0.01 -11.89
N PHE A 97 15.23 0.74 -12.88
CA PHE A 97 15.73 0.66 -14.25
C PHE A 97 16.90 1.61 -14.53
N ALA A 98 17.07 2.70 -13.77
CA ALA A 98 18.24 3.57 -13.88
C ALA A 98 19.54 2.84 -13.54
N GLU A 99 19.53 2.01 -12.48
CA GLU A 99 20.71 1.24 -12.06
C GLU A 99 21.14 0.18 -13.07
N LYS A 100 20.20 -0.34 -13.87
CA LYS A 100 20.48 -1.46 -14.78
C LYS A 100 21.07 -1.02 -16.13
N THR A 101 20.72 0.17 -16.64
CA THR A 101 21.03 0.53 -18.03
C THR A 101 22.12 1.58 -18.25
N ASN A 102 22.66 2.24 -17.22
CA ASN A 102 23.71 3.29 -17.31
C ASN A 102 23.47 4.42 -18.35
N SER A 103 22.30 4.49 -19.01
CA SER A 103 21.96 5.49 -20.03
C SER A 103 20.44 5.61 -20.30
N GLN A 104 20.08 6.86 -20.65
CA GLN A 104 18.85 7.51 -21.14
C GLN A 104 17.54 7.47 -20.32
N SER A 105 17.15 8.67 -19.85
CA SER A 105 15.91 9.03 -19.12
C SER A 105 14.63 8.55 -19.81
N ASN A 106 14.52 8.69 -21.14
CA ASN A 106 13.26 8.54 -21.85
C ASN A 106 12.74 7.08 -21.89
N ALA A 107 13.63 6.10 -22.11
CA ALA A 107 13.22 4.69 -22.15
C ALA A 107 12.77 4.17 -20.76
N ASN A 108 13.43 4.63 -19.70
CA ASN A 108 13.06 4.27 -18.33
C ASN A 108 11.77 4.97 -17.91
N GLU A 109 11.53 6.20 -18.36
CA GLU A 109 10.25 6.89 -18.17
C GLU A 109 9.09 6.18 -18.88
N TRP A 110 9.30 5.59 -20.07
CA TRP A 110 8.29 4.75 -20.71
C TRP A 110 7.99 3.48 -19.91
N LYS A 111 9.02 2.82 -19.34
CA LYS A 111 8.79 1.67 -18.45
C LYS A 111 7.99 2.06 -17.21
N ALA A 112 8.29 3.23 -16.64
CA ALA A 112 7.54 3.79 -15.53
C ALA A 112 6.10 4.14 -15.92
N PHE A 113 5.88 4.68 -17.12
CA PHE A 113 4.52 4.85 -17.65
C PHE A 113 3.77 3.52 -17.77
N PHE A 114 4.39 2.49 -18.35
CA PHE A 114 3.77 1.18 -18.51
C PHE A 114 3.49 0.47 -17.17
N SER A 115 4.30 0.68 -16.13
CA SER A 115 3.99 0.16 -14.79
C SER A 115 2.74 0.82 -14.21
N LEU A 116 2.51 2.11 -14.47
CA LEU A 116 1.25 2.77 -14.12
C LEU A 116 0.07 2.24 -14.93
N VAL A 117 0.25 1.98 -16.23
CA VAL A 117 -0.81 1.36 -17.05
C VAL A 117 -1.21 0.01 -16.45
N LEU A 118 -0.24 -0.85 -16.13
CA LEU A 118 -0.50 -2.15 -15.50
C LEU A 118 -1.23 -2.04 -14.16
N LEU A 119 -0.82 -1.09 -13.31
CA LEU A 119 -1.50 -0.83 -12.04
C LEU A 119 -2.97 -0.43 -12.28
N ASN A 120 -3.22 0.52 -13.18
CA ASN A 120 -4.55 1.11 -13.38
C ASN A 120 -5.49 0.22 -14.20
N THR A 121 -4.97 -0.73 -14.98
CA THR A 121 -5.82 -1.71 -15.68
C THR A 121 -6.21 -2.88 -14.79
N SER A 122 -5.47 -3.16 -13.71
CA SER A 122 -5.89 -4.15 -12.72
C SER A 122 -7.18 -3.70 -12.03
N LEU A 123 -8.21 -4.53 -12.08
CA LEU A 123 -9.50 -4.23 -11.46
C LEU A 123 -9.35 -4.05 -9.94
N ILE A 124 -8.66 -4.98 -9.26
CA ILE A 124 -8.53 -4.91 -7.80
C ILE A 124 -7.64 -3.76 -7.34
N LEU A 125 -6.59 -3.41 -8.10
CA LEU A 125 -5.70 -2.31 -7.73
C LEU A 125 -6.35 -0.95 -8.05
N SER A 126 -7.07 -0.84 -9.18
CA SER A 126 -7.82 0.39 -9.48
C SER A 126 -8.96 0.64 -8.50
N LEU A 127 -9.58 -0.41 -7.92
CA LEU A 127 -10.57 -0.27 -6.85
C LEU A 127 -10.02 0.44 -5.61
N MET A 128 -8.71 0.40 -5.37
CA MET A 128 -8.10 1.18 -4.28
C MET A 128 -8.22 2.69 -4.51
N GLY A 129 -8.31 3.13 -5.77
CA GLY A 129 -8.61 4.53 -6.06
C GLY A 129 -10.07 4.92 -5.85
N MET A 130 -10.96 3.95 -5.59
CA MET A 130 -12.40 4.17 -5.43
C MET A 130 -12.89 3.89 -4.01
N ALA A 131 -12.42 2.82 -3.38
CA ALA A 131 -12.86 2.36 -2.08
C ALA A 131 -11.77 2.57 -1.03
N MET A 132 -12.16 3.04 0.16
CA MET A 132 -11.26 3.10 1.30
C MET A 132 -11.16 1.72 1.93
N LEU A 133 -10.01 1.07 1.76
CA LEU A 133 -9.69 -0.24 2.33
C LEU A 133 -8.40 -0.14 3.17
N PRO A 134 -8.16 -1.08 4.11
CA PRO A 134 -6.96 -1.07 4.95
C PRO A 134 -5.67 -1.17 4.13
N ASP A 135 -5.78 -1.76 2.93
CA ASP A 135 -4.69 -1.90 1.96
C ASP A 135 -4.25 -0.55 1.37
N ASN A 136 -5.11 0.48 1.33
CA ASN A 136 -4.79 1.81 0.79
C ASN A 136 -3.58 2.46 1.48
N PRO A 137 -3.65 2.79 2.78
CA PRO A 137 -2.50 3.37 3.47
C PRO A 137 -1.34 2.38 3.62
N LEU A 138 -1.62 1.07 3.73
CA LEU A 138 -0.58 0.04 3.80
C LEU A 138 0.29 0.04 2.54
N MET A 139 -0.30 0.00 1.34
CA MET A 139 0.47 -0.07 0.10
C MET A 139 1.28 1.21 -0.15
N VAL A 140 0.73 2.38 0.17
CA VAL A 140 1.50 3.64 0.14
C VAL A 140 2.71 3.55 1.06
N ALA A 141 2.53 3.06 2.29
CA ALA A 141 3.62 2.91 3.24
C ALA A 141 4.68 1.90 2.76
N VAL A 142 4.25 0.77 2.20
CA VAL A 142 5.14 -0.26 1.65
C VAL A 142 5.98 0.28 0.49
N LEU A 143 5.36 0.98 -0.48
CA LEU A 143 6.11 1.58 -1.60
C LEU A 143 7.09 2.65 -1.11
N ALA A 144 6.71 3.47 -0.14
CA ALA A 144 7.63 4.41 0.49
C ALA A 144 8.81 3.70 1.17
N LEU A 145 8.56 2.59 1.87
CA LEU A 145 9.59 1.78 2.50
C LEU A 145 10.58 1.17 1.51
N VAL A 146 10.13 0.80 0.30
CA VAL A 146 11.04 0.35 -0.77
C VAL A 146 12.07 1.45 -1.11
N LEU A 147 11.60 2.69 -1.35
CA LEU A 147 12.48 3.83 -1.66
C LEU A 147 13.40 4.19 -0.48
N ILE A 148 12.86 4.18 0.75
CA ILE A 148 13.63 4.48 1.96
C ILE A 148 14.73 3.43 2.17
N THR A 149 14.39 2.15 2.08
CA THR A 149 15.34 1.04 2.25
C THR A 149 16.44 1.11 1.20
N HIS A 150 16.09 1.41 -0.06
CA HIS A 150 17.07 1.63 -1.10
C HIS A 150 18.07 2.76 -0.77
N LYS A 151 17.58 3.91 -0.29
CA LYS A 151 18.44 5.02 0.15
C LYS A 151 19.29 4.66 1.38
N LEU A 152 18.78 3.81 2.24
CA LEU A 152 19.49 3.29 3.40
C LEU A 152 20.66 2.38 3.00
N LEU A 153 20.44 1.50 2.00
CA LEU A 153 21.47 0.63 1.45
C LEU A 153 22.64 1.42 0.84
N GLN A 154 22.35 2.56 0.23
CA GLN A 154 23.34 3.45 -0.40
C GLN A 154 24.10 4.33 0.61
N SER A 155 23.39 4.95 1.56
CA SER A 155 23.95 6.07 2.36
C SER A 155 23.99 5.84 3.86
N ASN A 156 23.21 4.88 4.38
CA ASN A 156 23.06 4.59 5.80
C ASN A 156 22.83 5.84 6.71
N GLN A 157 22.20 6.89 6.17
CA GLN A 157 21.97 8.15 6.91
C GLN A 157 20.85 8.03 7.93
N LEU A 158 21.00 8.70 9.08
CA LEU A 158 20.02 8.69 10.17
C LEU A 158 18.60 9.11 9.73
N LYS A 159 18.48 10.08 8.82
CA LYS A 159 17.18 10.53 8.32
C LYS A 159 16.34 9.40 7.69
N TYR A 160 17.00 8.45 7.00
CA TYR A 160 16.31 7.32 6.38
C TYR A 160 15.92 6.26 7.41
N TRP A 161 16.70 6.10 8.49
CA TRP A 161 16.31 5.29 9.64
C TRP A 161 15.06 5.85 10.35
N VAL A 162 15.01 7.17 10.56
CA VAL A 162 13.83 7.84 11.13
C VAL A 162 12.60 7.61 10.23
N LEU A 163 12.73 7.85 8.92
CA LEU A 163 11.65 7.60 7.97
C LEU A 163 11.23 6.12 7.94
N LEU A 164 12.18 5.20 8.03
CA LEU A 164 11.90 3.76 8.10
C LEU A 164 11.01 3.43 9.30
N GLY A 165 11.35 3.93 10.49
CA GLY A 165 10.54 3.74 11.70
C GLY A 165 9.14 4.34 11.58
N VAL A 166 9.04 5.56 11.02
CA VAL A 166 7.75 6.22 10.78
C VAL A 166 6.88 5.35 9.87
N PHE A 167 7.39 4.96 8.71
CA PHE A 167 6.57 4.23 7.73
C PHE A 167 6.28 2.79 8.13
N ILE A 168 7.13 2.11 8.90
CA ILE A 168 6.79 0.82 9.53
C ILE A 168 5.64 1.02 10.52
N GLY A 169 5.69 2.06 11.36
CA GLY A 169 4.60 2.40 12.28
C GLY A 169 3.30 2.69 11.53
N LEU A 170 3.33 3.50 10.47
CA LEU A 170 2.15 3.79 9.65
C LEU A 170 1.59 2.54 8.96
N ALA A 171 2.45 1.64 8.46
CA ALA A 171 2.04 0.36 7.91
C ALA A 171 1.34 -0.51 8.96
N ALA A 172 1.90 -0.59 10.18
CA ALA A 172 1.31 -1.36 11.28
C ALA A 172 -0.01 -0.77 11.78
N LEU A 173 -0.15 0.57 11.76
CA LEU A 173 -1.41 1.26 12.02
C LEU A 173 -2.45 1.05 10.91
N SER A 174 -2.06 0.53 9.74
CA SER A 174 -2.95 0.27 8.61
C SER A 174 -3.52 -1.13 8.60
N LYS A 175 -2.67 -2.16 8.81
CA LYS A 175 -3.09 -3.56 8.75
C LYS A 175 -2.11 -4.45 9.52
N TYR A 176 -2.62 -5.47 10.21
CA TYR A 176 -1.79 -6.42 10.96
C TYR A 176 -0.81 -7.20 10.07
N THR A 177 -1.12 -7.37 8.78
CA THR A 177 -0.23 -8.00 7.80
C THR A 177 1.06 -7.21 7.56
N ALA A 178 1.19 -5.98 8.06
CA ALA A 178 2.42 -5.18 8.02
C ALA A 178 3.62 -5.86 8.69
N VAL A 179 3.41 -6.87 9.54
CA VAL A 179 4.49 -7.73 10.06
C VAL A 179 5.35 -8.33 8.94
N THR A 180 4.75 -8.62 7.79
CA THR A 180 5.46 -9.15 6.61
C THR A 180 6.49 -8.16 6.05
N VAL A 181 6.29 -6.86 6.26
CA VAL A 181 7.24 -5.82 5.86
C VAL A 181 8.51 -5.89 6.71
N VAL A 182 8.37 -6.11 8.02
CA VAL A 182 9.52 -6.31 8.92
C VAL A 182 10.30 -7.56 8.53
N VAL A 183 9.60 -8.67 8.23
CA VAL A 183 10.22 -9.89 7.70
C VAL A 183 10.98 -9.60 6.40
N SER A 184 10.38 -8.81 5.50
CA SER A 184 11.00 -8.44 4.21
C SER A 184 12.27 -7.60 4.41
N LEU A 185 12.29 -6.67 5.38
CA LEU A 185 13.48 -5.89 5.72
C LEU A 185 14.60 -6.76 6.30
N ILE A 186 14.26 -7.78 7.11
CA ILE A 186 15.23 -8.76 7.59
C ILE A 186 15.81 -9.53 6.39
N LEU A 187 14.98 -10.01 5.47
CA LEU A 187 15.43 -10.70 4.27
C LEU A 187 16.35 -9.83 3.40
N VAL A 188 16.03 -8.54 3.23
CA VAL A 188 16.90 -7.59 2.52
C VAL A 188 18.23 -7.42 3.26
N MET A 189 18.22 -7.24 4.58
CA MET A 189 19.44 -7.13 5.37
C MET A 189 20.33 -8.38 5.22
N LEU A 190 19.74 -9.57 5.20
CA LEU A 190 20.43 -10.84 4.99
C LEU A 190 21.02 -10.95 3.58
N ALA A 191 20.21 -10.66 2.55
CA ALA A 191 20.62 -10.74 1.14
C ALA A 191 21.74 -9.75 0.81
N GLU A 192 21.64 -8.51 1.31
CA GLU A 192 22.62 -7.44 1.11
C GLU A 192 23.79 -7.50 2.11
N LYS A 193 23.83 -8.54 2.97
CA LYS A 193 24.85 -8.78 4.01
C LYS A 193 25.10 -7.56 4.90
N LYS A 194 24.06 -6.79 5.22
CA LYS A 194 24.13 -5.53 6.00
C LYS A 194 24.12 -5.79 7.51
N TRP A 195 24.91 -6.75 7.99
CA TRP A 195 24.97 -7.11 9.42
C TRP A 195 25.31 -5.94 10.36
N GLN A 196 26.08 -4.97 9.86
CA GLN A 196 26.39 -3.72 10.57
C GLN A 196 25.16 -2.88 10.94
N TRP A 197 23.99 -3.12 10.33
CA TRP A 197 22.76 -2.44 10.71
C TRP A 197 22.31 -2.82 12.12
N LEU A 198 22.61 -4.03 12.59
CA LEU A 198 22.25 -4.49 13.93
C LEU A 198 22.93 -3.69 15.04
N THR A 199 24.11 -3.14 14.76
CA THR A 199 24.85 -2.27 15.70
C THR A 199 24.62 -0.78 15.44
N SER A 200 23.85 -0.43 14.40
CA SER A 200 23.55 0.96 14.06
C SER A 200 22.56 1.56 15.07
N LYS A 201 22.89 2.73 15.62
CA LYS A 201 21.95 3.55 16.41
C LYS A 201 20.67 3.85 15.63
N GLY A 202 20.77 3.97 14.30
CA GLY A 202 19.63 4.24 13.43
C GLY A 202 18.56 3.15 13.48
N LEU A 203 18.94 1.87 13.52
CA LEU A 203 17.99 0.76 13.62
C LEU A 203 17.17 0.85 14.91
N TRP A 204 17.82 1.09 16.04
CA TRP A 204 17.15 1.23 17.34
C TRP A 204 16.23 2.45 17.39
N ILE A 205 16.63 3.56 16.77
CA ILE A 205 15.77 4.75 16.63
C ILE A 205 14.53 4.41 15.78
N ALA A 206 14.71 3.69 14.67
CA ALA A 206 13.58 3.26 13.83
C ALA A 206 12.60 2.36 14.60
N ILE A 207 13.12 1.40 15.38
CA ILE A 207 12.31 0.52 16.23
C ILE A 207 11.52 1.32 17.25
N ILE A 208 12.16 2.24 17.97
CA ILE A 208 11.49 3.07 18.98
C ILE A 208 10.37 3.90 18.35
N ILE A 209 10.62 4.54 17.20
CA ILE A 209 9.60 5.32 16.49
C ILE A 209 8.42 4.44 16.08
N ALA A 210 8.68 3.26 15.49
CA ALA A 210 7.63 2.34 15.10
C ALA A 210 6.80 1.86 16.31
N LEU A 211 7.46 1.56 17.44
CA LEU A 211 6.80 1.16 18.69
C LEU A 211 5.94 2.29 19.29
N VAL A 212 6.43 3.53 19.25
CA VAL A 212 5.65 4.68 19.70
C VAL A 212 4.41 4.87 18.82
N LEU A 213 4.55 4.74 17.50
CA LEU A 213 3.41 4.89 16.58
C LEU A 213 2.38 3.76 16.73
N ILE A 214 2.81 2.52 16.95
CA ILE A 214 1.87 1.39 17.14
C ILE A 214 1.33 1.30 18.58
N SER A 215 1.89 2.07 19.52
CA SER A 215 1.50 2.01 20.94
C SER A 215 -0.01 2.16 21.19
N PRO A 216 -0.79 2.98 20.43
CA PRO A 216 -2.23 3.04 20.60
C PRO A 216 -2.95 1.71 20.34
N VAL A 217 -2.51 0.97 19.32
CA VAL A 217 -3.07 -0.34 18.97
C VAL A 217 -2.77 -1.35 20.07
N LEU A 218 -1.53 -1.33 20.59
CA LEU A 218 -1.13 -2.22 21.68
C LEU A 218 -1.91 -1.91 22.97
N TYR A 219 -2.07 -0.62 23.30
CA TYR A 219 -2.85 -0.19 24.46
C TYR A 219 -4.32 -0.60 24.32
N TRP A 220 -4.95 -0.26 23.20
CA TRP A 220 -6.35 -0.61 22.94
C TRP A 220 -6.57 -2.12 22.98
N SER A 221 -5.65 -2.89 22.39
CA SER A 221 -5.73 -4.35 22.41
C SER A 221 -5.60 -4.92 23.83
N ALA A 222 -4.71 -4.37 24.65
CA ALA A 222 -4.51 -4.84 26.02
C ALA A 222 -5.75 -4.65 26.91
N ILE A 223 -6.49 -3.55 26.73
CA ILE A 223 -7.73 -3.28 27.48
C ILE A 223 -8.97 -4.00 26.89
N HIS A 224 -8.84 -4.61 25.71
CA HIS A 224 -9.88 -5.40 25.03
C HIS A 224 -9.48 -6.88 24.89
N ASP A 225 -8.72 -7.42 25.85
CA ASP A 225 -8.34 -8.84 25.93
C ASP A 225 -7.69 -9.40 24.65
N TRP A 226 -6.98 -8.56 23.90
CA TRP A 226 -6.34 -8.89 22.62
C TRP A 226 -7.31 -9.43 21.55
N ALA A 227 -8.60 -9.09 21.65
CA ALA A 227 -9.66 -9.63 20.83
C ALA A 227 -9.39 -9.53 19.31
N SER A 228 -8.83 -8.40 18.85
CA SER A 228 -8.48 -8.22 17.43
C SER A 228 -7.43 -9.21 16.94
N PHE A 229 -6.39 -9.47 17.72
CA PHE A 229 -5.33 -10.40 17.33
C PHE A 229 -5.85 -11.84 17.31
N ILE A 230 -6.65 -12.22 18.31
CA ILE A 230 -7.31 -13.53 18.37
C ILE A 230 -8.21 -13.72 17.14
N TYR A 231 -9.03 -12.71 16.83
CA TYR A 231 -9.90 -12.72 15.66
C TYR A 231 -9.11 -12.94 14.36
N GLN A 232 -8.00 -12.23 14.16
CA GLN A 232 -7.17 -12.34 12.96
C GLN A 232 -6.53 -13.72 12.80
N ILE A 233 -6.01 -14.29 13.90
CA ILE A 233 -5.44 -15.65 13.90
C ILE A 233 -6.54 -16.67 13.60
N ASP A 234 -7.69 -16.55 14.26
CA ASP A 234 -8.82 -17.44 14.08
C ASP A 234 -9.37 -17.39 12.64
N HIS A 235 -9.48 -16.19 12.06
CA HIS A 235 -9.93 -16.01 10.68
C HIS A 235 -9.00 -16.67 9.66
N GLY A 236 -7.69 -16.63 9.91
CA GLY A 236 -6.70 -17.26 9.04
C GLY A 236 -6.57 -18.78 9.21
N THR A 237 -6.95 -19.34 10.37
CA THR A 237 -6.59 -20.72 10.74
C THR A 237 -7.77 -21.67 10.98
N LYS A 238 -8.99 -21.17 11.23
CA LYS A 238 -10.14 -22.02 11.59
C LYS A 238 -10.66 -22.92 10.46
N SER A 239 -10.42 -22.61 9.19
CA SER A 239 -10.77 -23.53 8.11
C SER A 239 -9.59 -24.44 7.75
N SER A 240 -9.56 -25.63 8.35
CA SER A 240 -8.43 -26.56 8.30
C SER A 240 -8.46 -27.57 7.15
N GLU A 241 -9.55 -27.67 6.39
CA GLU A 241 -9.64 -28.63 5.30
C GLU A 241 -9.03 -28.08 4.01
N TRP A 242 -7.97 -28.74 3.53
CA TRP A 242 -7.44 -28.50 2.19
C TRP A 242 -8.50 -28.86 1.15
N ARG A 243 -8.78 -27.94 0.23
CA ARG A 243 -9.74 -28.13 -0.85
C ARG A 243 -9.17 -27.58 -2.15
N LEU A 244 -8.88 -28.47 -3.10
CA LEU A 244 -8.41 -28.09 -4.43
C LEU A 244 -9.35 -27.08 -5.11
N SER A 245 -10.66 -27.23 -4.90
CA SER A 245 -11.67 -26.30 -5.42
C SER A 245 -11.48 -24.87 -4.91
N ARG A 246 -11.13 -24.67 -3.63
CA ARG A 246 -10.83 -23.34 -3.07
C ARG A 246 -9.54 -22.77 -3.65
N LEU A 247 -8.52 -23.61 -3.87
CA LEU A 247 -7.27 -23.17 -4.51
C LEU A 247 -7.53 -22.70 -5.95
N LEU A 248 -8.23 -23.51 -6.74
CA LEU A 248 -8.61 -23.17 -8.11
C LEU A 248 -9.51 -21.93 -8.17
N GLN A 249 -10.47 -21.82 -7.26
CA GLN A 249 -11.32 -20.64 -7.14
C GLN A 249 -10.50 -19.38 -6.82
N THR A 250 -9.55 -19.48 -5.89
CA THR A 250 -8.68 -18.36 -5.51
C THR A 250 -7.84 -17.90 -6.71
N HIS A 251 -7.24 -18.83 -7.46
CA HIS A 251 -6.48 -18.49 -8.67
C HIS A 251 -7.38 -17.95 -9.79
N GLY A 252 -8.58 -18.50 -9.95
CA GLY A 252 -9.58 -17.96 -10.88
C GLY A 252 -9.97 -16.52 -10.54
N ILE A 253 -10.25 -16.22 -9.27
CA ILE A 253 -10.55 -14.87 -8.80
C ILE A 253 -9.36 -13.94 -9.07
N GLN A 254 -8.14 -14.36 -8.74
CA GLN A 254 -6.94 -13.56 -9.00
C GLN A 254 -6.73 -13.28 -10.49
N PHE A 255 -6.95 -14.26 -11.36
CA PHE A 255 -6.84 -14.10 -12.82
C PHE A 255 -7.76 -12.98 -13.34
N PHE A 256 -9.00 -12.92 -12.87
CA PHE A 256 -9.93 -11.84 -13.25
C PHE A 256 -9.63 -10.53 -12.52
N ALA A 257 -9.34 -10.58 -11.22
CA ALA A 257 -9.13 -9.41 -10.37
C ALA A 257 -7.88 -8.62 -10.77
N TYR A 258 -6.78 -9.28 -11.12
CA TYR A 258 -5.57 -8.64 -11.58
C TYR A 258 -5.55 -8.35 -13.09
N THR A 259 -6.58 -8.80 -13.83
CA THR A 259 -6.63 -8.97 -15.28
C THR A 259 -5.74 -10.10 -15.82
N PRO A 260 -6.17 -10.78 -16.91
CA PRO A 260 -5.43 -11.90 -17.50
C PRO A 260 -3.97 -11.58 -17.83
N PHE A 261 -3.70 -10.38 -18.36
CA PHE A 261 -2.36 -10.00 -18.80
C PHE A 261 -1.39 -9.85 -17.62
N LEU A 262 -1.79 -9.16 -16.56
CA LEU A 262 -0.94 -8.93 -15.40
C LEU A 262 -0.74 -10.24 -14.63
N PHE A 263 -1.79 -11.04 -14.49
CA PHE A 263 -1.70 -12.35 -13.84
C PHE A 263 -0.73 -13.29 -14.57
N LEU A 264 -0.86 -13.44 -15.89
CA LEU A 264 0.04 -14.28 -16.69
C LEU A 264 1.48 -13.77 -16.66
N PHE A 265 1.69 -12.46 -16.72
CA PHE A 265 3.02 -11.87 -16.64
C PHE A 265 3.69 -12.16 -15.30
N LEU A 266 2.98 -11.99 -14.17
CA LEU A 266 3.48 -12.33 -12.84
C LEU A 266 3.77 -13.82 -12.70
N PHE A 267 2.87 -14.67 -13.20
CA PHE A 267 3.05 -16.12 -13.14
C PHE A 267 4.32 -16.55 -13.89
N LEU A 268 4.52 -16.06 -15.13
CA LEU A 268 5.72 -16.37 -15.91
C LEU A 268 7.01 -15.86 -15.26
N PHE A 269 6.98 -14.68 -14.62
CA PHE A 269 8.14 -14.12 -13.94
C PHE A 269 8.59 -14.98 -12.74
N LEU A 270 7.69 -15.67 -12.05
CA LEU A 270 8.06 -16.56 -10.94
C LEU A 270 8.86 -17.79 -11.36
N PHE A 271 8.86 -18.14 -12.65
CA PHE A 271 9.57 -19.31 -13.21
C PHE A 271 10.78 -18.93 -14.07
N LEU A 272 11.14 -17.64 -14.12
CA LEU A 272 12.32 -17.10 -14.82
C LEU A 272 13.41 -16.73 -13.81
#